data_AF-A0A2A2WI67-F1
#
_entry.id   AF-A0A2A2WI67-F1
#
_cell.length_a   1.000
_cell.length_b   1.000
_cell.length_c   1.000
_cell.angle_alpha   90.00
_cell.angle_beta   90.00
_cell.angle_gamma   90.00
#
_symmetry.space_group_name_H-M   'P 1'
#
loop_
_entity.id
_entity.type
_entity.pdbx_description
1 polymer ?
#
loop_
_entity_poly.entity_id
_entity_poly.type
_entity_poly.pdbx_seq_one_letter_code
_entity_poly.pdbx_strand_id
1 'polypeptide(L)'
;MIPSANPPQSRIASRRGRHMRRGATMAMLAILMPVMIAVAAFMINIVYMELTRTELQISLDVATRAAGRTLAVTGDQQQAVNAAEQMLNANTYANQTLAMSETEIIFGVSTRHSEMERYNFGPGNHPNAVKVETNGTHHVPLLFPSMGVPIQIRPMKTAIATKVELDIALVIDRSGSMAYSASEQADGSGPDAADDDWEFGDPVPPHSRWLDTVTAVDTFLGVMEQSHHDEMVTLTTYASKATVDIDLTHDYNSIRSALDHHSNHFDGGGTNTGEGITKGSAAVQKKNLARPWAAKVMVVMSDGLSTTGTEPVSTARMAAEDHVMVYTVTFSDEADTATMQEVAEAGAGKHYHASDSAQLNQVFEDIARGLPTLITF
;
A
#
# COMPACT_ATOMS: atom_id res chain seq x y z
N MET A 1 -57.52 -110.20 10.02
CA MET A 1 -56.31 -109.37 10.19
C MET A 1 -56.69 -108.15 11.00
N ILE A 2 -55.98 -107.93 12.09
CA ILE A 2 -56.22 -107.02 13.23
C ILE A 2 -55.84 -105.56 12.87
N PRO A 3 -56.39 -104.54 13.55
CA PRO A 3 -56.60 -103.17 13.08
C PRO A 3 -55.52 -102.17 13.56
N SER A 4 -55.54 -100.92 13.08
CA SER A 4 -54.74 -99.81 13.63
C SER A 4 -55.27 -98.47 13.09
N ALA A 5 -56.01 -97.69 13.88
CA ALA A 5 -55.58 -96.70 14.88
C ALA A 5 -55.36 -95.29 14.30
N ASN A 6 -56.24 -94.36 14.69
CA ASN A 6 -56.12 -92.92 14.46
C ASN A 6 -55.46 -92.26 15.69
N PRO A 7 -54.46 -91.39 15.51
CA PRO A 7 -54.29 -90.24 16.42
C PRO A 7 -53.76 -88.97 15.69
N PRO A 8 -53.46 -87.86 16.38
CA PRO A 8 -54.36 -86.88 17.00
C PRO A 8 -54.24 -85.47 16.36
N GLN A 9 -55.15 -84.57 16.74
CA GLN A 9 -55.18 -83.16 16.34
C GLN A 9 -53.86 -82.42 16.68
N SER A 10 -53.26 -81.74 15.70
CA SER A 10 -52.06 -80.92 15.88
C SER A 10 -52.40 -79.43 16.03
N ARG A 11 -51.67 -78.81 16.97
CA ARG A 11 -51.78 -77.43 17.45
C ARG A 11 -51.65 -76.37 16.35
N ILE A 12 -52.52 -75.37 16.40
CA ILE A 12 -52.42 -74.12 15.62
C ILE A 12 -51.21 -73.32 16.14
N ALA A 13 -50.15 -73.23 15.33
CA ALA A 13 -49.08 -72.25 15.52
C ALA A 13 -49.35 -71.03 14.63
N SER A 14 -49.55 -69.87 15.26
CA SER A 14 -49.80 -68.59 14.59
C SER A 14 -48.55 -68.10 13.85
N ARG A 15 -48.60 -68.10 12.52
CA ARG A 15 -47.59 -67.48 11.66
C ARG A 15 -47.81 -65.97 11.66
N ARG A 16 -47.07 -65.23 12.50
CA ARG A 16 -46.95 -63.76 12.39
C ARG A 16 -46.24 -63.44 11.07
N GLY A 17 -46.99 -62.94 10.10
CA GLY A 17 -46.46 -62.42 8.84
C GLY A 17 -45.56 -61.21 9.09
N ARG A 18 -44.26 -61.35 8.81
CA ARG A 18 -43.33 -60.23 8.68
C ARG A 18 -43.66 -59.51 7.38
N HIS A 19 -44.32 -58.35 7.46
CA HIS A 19 -44.47 -57.44 6.32
C HIS A 19 -43.08 -56.99 5.83
N MET A 20 -42.73 -57.38 4.60
CA MET A 20 -41.51 -56.95 3.92
C MET A 20 -41.63 -55.46 3.52
N ARG A 21 -41.00 -54.57 4.29
CA ARG A 21 -40.82 -53.14 3.95
C ARG A 21 -39.67 -52.86 2.96
N ARG A 22 -39.18 -53.87 2.23
CA ARG A 22 -37.97 -53.77 1.37
C ARG A 22 -38.22 -53.14 -0.01
N GLY A 23 -39.45 -53.16 -0.53
CA GLY A 23 -39.76 -52.63 -1.85
C GLY A 23 -39.89 -51.10 -1.90
N ALA A 24 -40.57 -50.51 -0.91
CA ALA A 24 -40.77 -49.06 -0.84
C ALA A 24 -39.46 -48.29 -0.60
N THR A 25 -38.54 -48.86 0.20
CA THR A 25 -37.23 -48.23 0.46
C THR A 25 -36.33 -48.24 -0.78
N MET A 26 -36.37 -49.29 -1.60
CA MET A 26 -35.62 -49.37 -2.87
C MET A 26 -36.15 -48.37 -3.89
N ALA A 27 -37.47 -48.23 -4.03
CA ALA A 27 -38.09 -47.24 -4.92
C ALA A 27 -37.78 -45.80 -4.48
N MET A 28 -37.80 -45.54 -3.16
CA MET A 28 -37.45 -44.22 -2.62
C MET A 28 -35.97 -43.89 -2.84
N LEU A 29 -35.05 -44.84 -2.62
CA LEU A 29 -33.62 -44.66 -2.89
C LEU A 29 -33.34 -44.39 -4.37
N ALA A 30 -34.01 -45.11 -5.27
CA ALA A 30 -33.84 -44.95 -6.71
C ALA A 30 -34.24 -43.55 -7.21
N ILE A 31 -35.19 -42.88 -6.55
CA ILE A 31 -35.60 -41.51 -6.88
C ILE A 31 -34.75 -40.48 -6.14
N LEU A 32 -34.43 -40.73 -4.86
CA LEU A 32 -33.81 -39.73 -3.99
C LEU A 32 -32.30 -39.59 -4.25
N MET A 33 -31.61 -40.66 -4.67
CA MET A 33 -30.19 -40.59 -5.04
C MET A 33 -29.93 -39.65 -6.23
N PRO A 34 -30.63 -39.75 -7.38
CA PRO A 34 -30.49 -38.78 -8.47
C PRO A 34 -30.77 -37.33 -8.06
N VAL A 35 -31.79 -37.11 -7.22
CA VAL A 35 -32.12 -35.76 -6.73
C VAL A 35 -31.00 -35.19 -5.87
N MET A 36 -30.45 -35.99 -4.95
CA MET A 36 -29.31 -35.58 -4.13
C MET A 36 -28.07 -35.25 -4.97
N ILE A 37 -27.78 -36.07 -5.99
CA ILE A 37 -26.67 -35.83 -6.93
C ILE A 37 -26.90 -34.54 -7.73
N ALA A 38 -28.14 -34.30 -8.20
CA ALA A 38 -28.48 -33.08 -8.94
C ALA A 38 -28.30 -31.82 -8.08
N VAL A 39 -28.74 -31.86 -6.81
CA VAL A 39 -28.53 -30.76 -5.86
C VAL A 39 -27.04 -30.54 -5.57
N ALA A 40 -26.28 -31.62 -5.36
CA ALA A 40 -24.84 -31.52 -5.14
C ALA A 40 -24.10 -30.92 -6.36
N ALA A 41 -24.43 -31.36 -7.58
CA ALA A 41 -23.87 -30.81 -8.82
C ALA A 41 -24.21 -29.31 -8.98
N PHE A 42 -25.45 -28.92 -8.65
CA PHE A 42 -25.86 -27.52 -8.65
C PHE A 42 -25.05 -26.68 -7.63
N MET A 43 -24.88 -27.18 -6.42
CA MET A 43 -24.06 -26.50 -5.39
C MET A 43 -22.60 -26.37 -5.82
N ILE A 44 -22.01 -27.41 -6.41
CA ILE A 44 -20.63 -27.36 -6.92
C ILE A 44 -20.52 -26.31 -8.04
N ASN A 45 -21.50 -26.24 -8.95
CA ASN A 45 -21.53 -25.22 -9.98
C ASN A 45 -21.60 -23.80 -9.39
N ILE A 46 -22.40 -23.56 -8.34
CA ILE A 46 -22.44 -22.25 -7.67
C ILE A 46 -21.07 -21.89 -7.09
N VAL A 47 -20.45 -22.82 -6.37
CA VAL A 47 -19.11 -22.60 -5.79
C VAL A 47 -18.08 -22.30 -6.89
N TYR A 48 -18.14 -23.03 -8.01
CA TYR A 48 -17.26 -22.81 -9.15
C TYR A 48 -17.49 -21.44 -9.81
N MET A 49 -18.74 -20.96 -9.90
CA MET A 49 -19.03 -19.62 -10.41
C MET A 49 -18.45 -18.52 -9.52
N GLU A 50 -18.58 -18.65 -8.20
CA GLU A 50 -18.03 -17.67 -7.25
C GLU A 50 -16.51 -17.70 -7.19
N LEU A 51 -15.90 -18.89 -7.30
CA LEU A 51 -14.45 -19.03 -7.46
C LEU A 51 -13.97 -18.31 -8.72
N THR A 52 -14.59 -18.58 -9.87
CA THR A 52 -14.23 -17.95 -11.15
C THR A 52 -14.36 -16.42 -11.10
N ARG A 53 -15.40 -15.90 -10.45
CA ARG A 53 -15.58 -14.44 -10.25
C ARG A 53 -14.48 -13.83 -9.39
N THR A 54 -14.05 -14.55 -8.36
CA THR A 54 -13.00 -14.10 -7.44
C THR A 54 -11.63 -14.13 -8.12
N GLU A 55 -11.30 -15.22 -8.81
CA GLU A 55 -10.06 -15.35 -9.58
C GLU A 55 -9.96 -14.28 -10.67
N LEU A 56 -11.07 -14.01 -11.38
CA LEU A 56 -11.10 -12.95 -12.38
C LEU A 56 -10.86 -11.56 -11.76
N GLN A 57 -11.48 -11.28 -10.61
CA GLN A 57 -11.26 -10.02 -9.91
C GLN A 57 -9.78 -9.85 -9.52
N ILE A 58 -9.16 -10.90 -8.95
CA ILE A 58 -7.74 -10.85 -8.55
C ILE A 58 -6.85 -10.60 -9.76
N SER A 59 -7.09 -11.29 -10.88
CA SER A 59 -6.32 -11.10 -12.11
C SER A 59 -6.42 -9.66 -12.63
N LEU A 60 -7.63 -9.08 -12.65
CA LEU A 60 -7.84 -7.69 -13.02
C LEU A 60 -7.20 -6.70 -12.04
N ASP A 61 -7.30 -6.94 -10.72
CA ASP A 61 -6.73 -6.06 -9.70
C ASP A 61 -5.20 -5.98 -9.83
N VAL A 62 -4.54 -7.13 -10.02
CA VAL A 62 -3.08 -7.19 -10.19
C VAL A 62 -2.65 -6.48 -11.49
N ALA A 63 -3.36 -6.71 -12.59
CA ALA A 63 -3.07 -6.07 -13.86
C ALA A 63 -3.28 -4.56 -13.83
N THR A 64 -4.40 -4.12 -13.25
CA THR A 64 -4.72 -2.70 -13.10
C THR A 64 -3.71 -2.01 -12.19
N ARG A 65 -3.27 -2.67 -11.12
CA ARG A 65 -2.22 -2.15 -10.24
C ARG A 65 -0.89 -2.00 -10.96
N ALA A 66 -0.47 -2.99 -11.75
CA ALA A 66 0.76 -2.91 -12.52
C ALA A 66 0.70 -1.77 -13.56
N ALA A 67 -0.39 -1.67 -14.32
CA ALA A 67 -0.58 -0.58 -15.27
C ALA A 67 -0.62 0.79 -14.57
N GLY A 68 -1.37 0.91 -13.47
CA GLY A 68 -1.45 2.15 -12.70
C GLY A 68 -0.09 2.58 -12.14
N ARG A 69 0.70 1.63 -11.62
CA ARG A 69 2.06 1.90 -11.13
C ARG A 69 3.00 2.31 -12.26
N THR A 70 2.99 1.61 -13.38
CA THR A 70 3.83 1.96 -14.53
C THR A 70 3.45 3.32 -15.10
N LEU A 71 2.15 3.60 -15.28
CA LEU A 71 1.68 4.91 -15.71
C LEU A 71 2.10 6.01 -14.73
N ALA A 72 2.02 5.75 -13.42
CA ALA A 72 2.40 6.71 -12.40
C ALA A 72 3.89 7.08 -12.47
N VAL A 73 4.76 6.07 -12.68
CA VAL A 73 6.23 6.22 -12.72
C VAL A 73 6.72 6.76 -14.07
N THR A 74 6.22 6.25 -15.19
CA THR A 74 6.78 6.52 -16.52
C THR A 74 5.99 7.55 -17.32
N GLY A 75 4.73 7.80 -16.97
CA GLY A 75 3.81 8.63 -17.75
C GLY A 75 3.42 8.04 -19.11
N ASP A 76 3.95 6.87 -19.48
CA ASP A 76 3.76 6.24 -20.80
C ASP A 76 2.62 5.21 -20.76
N GLN A 77 1.53 5.51 -21.47
CA GLN A 77 0.36 4.65 -21.58
C GLN A 77 0.69 3.29 -22.25
N GLN A 78 1.60 3.26 -23.22
CA GLN A 78 1.94 2.01 -23.90
C GLN A 78 2.70 1.06 -22.98
N GLN A 79 3.61 1.60 -22.16
CA GLN A 79 4.29 0.80 -21.14
C GLN A 79 3.33 0.30 -20.07
N ALA A 80 2.34 1.11 -19.67
CA ALA A 80 1.30 0.69 -18.76
C ALA A 80 0.45 -0.46 -19.32
N VAL A 81 0.07 -0.40 -20.60
CA VAL A 81 -0.63 -1.50 -21.29
C VAL A 81 0.22 -2.77 -21.29
N ASN A 82 1.50 -2.68 -21.66
CA ASN A 82 2.40 -3.82 -21.67
C ASN A 82 2.57 -4.45 -20.27
N ALA A 83 2.60 -3.63 -19.21
CA ALA A 83 2.67 -4.11 -17.83
C ALA A 83 1.39 -4.83 -17.39
N ALA A 84 0.21 -4.31 -17.74
CA ALA A 84 -1.07 -5.00 -17.52
C ALA A 84 -1.11 -6.33 -18.27
N GLU A 85 -0.70 -6.36 -19.53
CA GLU A 85 -0.63 -7.57 -20.36
C GLU A 85 0.21 -8.68 -19.71
N GLN A 86 1.40 -8.33 -19.22
CA GLN A 86 2.26 -9.28 -18.54
C GLN A 86 1.58 -9.89 -17.31
N MET A 87 0.86 -9.08 -16.53
CA MET A 87 0.16 -9.55 -15.34
C MET A 87 -1.09 -10.36 -15.67
N LEU A 88 -1.84 -10.01 -16.71
CA LEU A 88 -3.00 -10.81 -17.16
C LEU A 88 -2.58 -12.17 -17.69
N ASN A 89 -1.44 -12.26 -18.38
CA ASN A 89 -0.88 -13.53 -18.84
C ASN A 89 -0.32 -14.39 -17.69
N ALA A 90 0.20 -13.75 -16.64
CA ALA A 90 0.74 -14.45 -15.48
C ALA A 90 -0.36 -14.98 -14.53
N ASN A 91 -1.53 -14.35 -14.49
CA ASN A 91 -2.62 -14.68 -13.58
C ASN A 91 -3.79 -15.34 -14.31
N THR A 92 -3.79 -16.67 -14.32
CA THR A 92 -4.90 -17.46 -14.88
C THR A 92 -6.15 -17.41 -13.99
N TYR A 93 -7.32 -17.47 -14.61
CA TYR A 93 -8.61 -17.68 -13.94
C TYR A 93 -9.31 -18.89 -14.58
N ALA A 94 -9.94 -19.75 -13.79
CA ALA A 94 -10.56 -20.99 -14.27
C ALA A 94 -9.63 -21.85 -15.15
N ASN A 95 -8.33 -21.90 -14.84
CA ASN A 95 -7.25 -22.54 -15.63
C ASN A 95 -7.06 -21.98 -17.06
N GLN A 96 -7.44 -20.73 -17.29
CA GLN A 96 -7.30 -20.06 -18.58
C GLN A 96 -6.65 -18.68 -18.39
N THR A 97 -5.94 -18.21 -19.42
CA THR A 97 -5.33 -16.87 -19.45
C THR A 97 -6.32 -15.88 -20.07
N LEU A 98 -6.43 -14.68 -19.49
CA LEU A 98 -7.29 -13.62 -20.03
C LEU A 98 -6.60 -12.95 -21.23
N ALA A 99 -7.21 -13.00 -22.41
CA ALA A 99 -6.64 -12.38 -23.60
C ALA A 99 -6.91 -10.87 -23.63
N MET A 100 -6.04 -10.09 -24.30
CA MET A 100 -6.28 -8.65 -24.51
C MET A 100 -7.52 -8.35 -25.34
N SER A 101 -7.93 -9.27 -26.22
CA SER A 101 -9.19 -9.13 -26.96
C SER A 101 -10.43 -9.20 -26.06
N GLU A 102 -10.28 -9.66 -24.81
CA GLU A 102 -11.36 -9.88 -23.85
C GLU A 102 -11.38 -8.80 -22.75
N THR A 103 -10.39 -7.91 -22.77
CA THR A 103 -10.21 -6.83 -21.81
C THR A 103 -10.14 -5.48 -22.51
N GLU A 104 -10.69 -4.48 -21.87
CA GLU A 104 -10.59 -3.09 -22.29
C GLU A 104 -9.80 -2.33 -21.22
N ILE A 105 -8.68 -1.73 -21.63
CA ILE A 105 -7.87 -0.86 -20.77
C ILE A 105 -8.19 0.58 -21.16
N ILE A 106 -8.77 1.31 -20.21
CA ILE A 106 -9.23 2.68 -20.41
C ILE A 106 -8.43 3.59 -19.50
N PHE A 107 -7.76 4.57 -20.12
CA PHE A 107 -7.08 5.64 -19.40
C PHE A 107 -8.04 6.80 -19.19
N GLY A 108 -8.06 7.34 -17.98
CA GLY A 108 -8.96 8.42 -17.64
C GLY A 108 -8.54 9.17 -16.39
N VAL A 109 -9.43 10.05 -15.94
CA VAL A 109 -9.27 10.81 -14.72
C VAL A 109 -10.24 10.30 -13.68
N SER A 110 -9.71 9.95 -12.52
CA SER A 110 -10.45 9.58 -11.32
C SER A 110 -10.23 10.68 -10.29
N THR A 111 -11.29 11.42 -9.96
CA THR A 111 -11.24 12.46 -8.92
C THR A 111 -12.11 12.07 -7.73
N ARG A 112 -11.71 12.56 -6.57
CA ARG A 112 -12.48 12.49 -5.33
C ARG A 112 -12.43 13.85 -4.65
N HIS A 113 -13.58 14.48 -4.44
CA HIS A 113 -13.65 15.83 -3.87
C HIS A 113 -13.85 15.84 -2.35
N SER A 114 -14.13 14.69 -1.74
CA SER A 114 -14.33 14.53 -0.29
C SER A 114 -13.96 13.12 0.18
N GLU A 115 -13.54 12.98 1.44
CA GLU A 115 -13.32 11.68 2.06
C GLU A 115 -14.56 10.78 2.12
N MET A 116 -15.75 11.38 2.06
CA MET A 116 -17.02 10.65 2.09
C MET A 116 -17.54 10.24 0.69
N GLU A 117 -16.86 10.67 -0.38
CA GLU A 117 -17.24 10.37 -1.75
C GLU A 117 -16.43 9.21 -2.32
N ARG A 118 -17.04 8.45 -3.23
CA ARG A 118 -16.32 7.44 -4.01
C ARG A 118 -15.57 8.12 -5.16
N TYR A 119 -14.44 7.53 -5.54
CA TYR A 119 -13.73 7.92 -6.76
C TYR A 119 -14.65 7.81 -7.96
N ASN A 120 -14.71 8.86 -8.79
CA ASN A 120 -15.48 8.85 -10.02
C ASN A 120 -14.54 8.87 -11.22
N PHE A 121 -14.57 7.81 -12.02
CA PHE A 121 -13.74 7.67 -13.21
C PHE A 121 -14.44 8.26 -14.44
N GLY A 122 -13.76 9.15 -15.15
CA GLY A 122 -14.22 9.76 -16.39
C GLY A 122 -13.10 9.96 -17.42
N PRO A 123 -13.44 10.32 -18.67
CA PRO A 123 -12.44 10.62 -19.70
C PRO A 123 -11.69 11.93 -19.40
N GLY A 124 -10.40 11.99 -19.69
CA GLY A 124 -9.60 13.21 -19.57
C GLY A 124 -8.27 13.15 -20.31
N ASN A 125 -7.69 14.32 -20.61
CA ASN A 125 -6.50 14.44 -21.46
C ASN A 125 -5.18 14.12 -20.74
N HIS A 126 -5.17 14.12 -19.41
CA HIS A 126 -4.02 13.74 -18.58
C HIS A 126 -4.49 12.64 -17.63
N PRO A 127 -4.39 11.36 -18.05
CA PRO A 127 -4.97 10.28 -17.27
C PRO A 127 -4.21 10.10 -15.96
N ASN A 128 -4.92 10.26 -14.85
CA ASN A 128 -4.43 9.93 -13.51
C ASN A 128 -4.93 8.55 -13.05
N ALA A 129 -5.69 7.82 -13.87
CA ALA A 129 -6.22 6.52 -13.51
C ALA A 129 -6.27 5.57 -14.71
N VAL A 130 -6.16 4.28 -14.40
CA VAL A 130 -6.30 3.18 -15.35
C VAL A 130 -7.48 2.31 -14.90
N LYS A 131 -8.44 2.09 -15.80
CA LYS A 131 -9.54 1.14 -15.61
C LYS A 131 -9.29 -0.06 -16.50
N VAL A 132 -9.37 -1.27 -15.95
CA VAL A 132 -9.37 -2.52 -16.73
C VAL A 132 -10.71 -3.22 -16.51
N GLU A 133 -11.40 -3.55 -17.59
CA GLU A 133 -12.68 -4.26 -17.52
C GLU A 133 -12.77 -5.38 -18.54
N THR A 134 -13.54 -6.42 -18.22
CA THR A 134 -13.83 -7.48 -19.19
C THR A 134 -15.04 -7.13 -20.04
N ASN A 135 -14.94 -7.36 -21.34
CA ASN A 135 -15.99 -7.06 -22.31
C ASN A 135 -17.11 -8.13 -22.37
N GLY A 136 -17.00 -9.19 -21.56
CA GLY A 136 -18.00 -10.27 -21.46
C GLY A 136 -18.07 -11.19 -22.68
N THR A 137 -17.05 -11.21 -23.54
CA THR A 137 -17.00 -12.11 -24.71
C THR A 137 -16.58 -13.53 -24.35
N HIS A 138 -15.98 -13.74 -23.19
CA HIS A 138 -15.46 -15.04 -22.78
C HIS A 138 -16.49 -15.92 -22.09
N HIS A 139 -16.47 -17.22 -22.42
CA HIS A 139 -17.41 -18.21 -21.91
C HIS A 139 -16.68 -19.26 -21.09
N VAL A 140 -17.01 -19.33 -19.80
CA VAL A 140 -16.51 -20.39 -18.91
C VAL A 140 -17.58 -21.47 -18.79
N PRO A 141 -17.33 -22.71 -19.25
CA PRO A 141 -18.28 -23.80 -19.06
C PRO A 141 -18.37 -24.19 -17.59
N LEU A 142 -19.58 -24.52 -17.12
CA LEU A 142 -19.76 -25.08 -15.77
C LEU A 142 -19.27 -26.52 -15.71
N LEU A 143 -18.88 -26.96 -14.50
CA LEU A 143 -18.35 -28.30 -14.25
C LEU A 143 -19.37 -29.41 -14.57
N PHE A 144 -20.64 -29.17 -14.26
CA PHE A 144 -21.72 -30.10 -14.54
C PHE A 144 -22.79 -29.48 -15.46
N PRO A 145 -23.25 -30.19 -16.50
CA PRO A 145 -24.37 -29.75 -17.32
C PRO A 145 -25.68 -29.77 -16.52
N SER A 146 -26.59 -28.85 -16.80
CA SER A 146 -27.92 -28.86 -16.21
C SER A 146 -28.87 -29.58 -17.15
N MET A 147 -29.42 -30.71 -16.71
CA MET A 147 -30.34 -31.54 -17.51
C MET A 147 -29.79 -31.91 -18.90
N GLY A 148 -28.47 -32.20 -18.98
CA GLY A 148 -27.81 -32.55 -20.24
C GLY A 148 -27.50 -31.38 -21.17
N VAL A 149 -27.83 -30.15 -20.77
CA VAL A 149 -27.46 -28.93 -21.50
C VAL A 149 -26.20 -28.33 -20.85
N PRO A 150 -25.12 -28.13 -21.62
CA PRO A 150 -23.96 -27.40 -21.12
C PRO A 150 -24.35 -25.94 -20.89
N ILE A 151 -24.15 -25.47 -19.67
CA ILE A 151 -24.33 -24.06 -19.30
C ILE A 151 -22.96 -23.41 -19.27
N GLN A 152 -22.88 -22.19 -19.81
CA GLN A 152 -21.69 -21.35 -19.77
C GLN A 152 -22.01 -20.05 -19.04
N ILE A 153 -21.03 -19.50 -18.34
CA ILE A 153 -21.10 -18.20 -17.68
C ILE A 153 -20.19 -17.20 -18.39
N ARG A 154 -20.54 -15.92 -18.26
CA ARG A 154 -19.73 -14.80 -18.75
C ARG A 154 -19.50 -13.82 -17.61
N PRO A 155 -18.46 -14.02 -16.80
CA PRO A 155 -18.16 -13.13 -15.69
C PRO A 155 -17.69 -11.77 -16.22
N MET A 156 -18.36 -10.69 -15.79
CA MET A 156 -17.96 -9.31 -16.08
C MET A 156 -17.46 -8.66 -14.80
N LYS A 157 -16.25 -8.09 -14.85
CA LYS A 157 -15.59 -7.45 -13.71
C LYS A 157 -14.79 -6.22 -14.19
N THR A 158 -14.59 -5.29 -13.27
CA THR A 158 -13.88 -4.04 -13.48
C THR A 158 -12.96 -3.79 -12.29
N ALA A 159 -11.80 -3.20 -12.55
CA ALA A 159 -10.86 -2.73 -11.54
C ALA A 159 -10.30 -1.37 -11.98
N ILE A 160 -10.05 -0.46 -11.03
CA ILE A 160 -9.51 0.87 -11.30
C ILE A 160 -8.28 1.10 -10.41
N ALA A 161 -7.17 1.56 -10.98
CA ALA A 161 -6.02 2.07 -10.23
C ALA A 161 -5.98 3.56 -10.43
N THR A 162 -6.07 4.31 -9.33
CA THR A 162 -6.02 5.77 -9.34
C THR A 162 -4.67 6.21 -8.78
N LYS A 163 -4.02 7.12 -9.50
CA LYS A 163 -2.81 7.80 -9.06
C LYS A 163 -3.13 8.65 -7.84
N VAL A 164 -2.28 8.52 -6.83
CA VAL A 164 -2.45 9.17 -5.54
C VAL A 164 -1.74 10.51 -5.60
N GLU A 165 -2.45 11.56 -5.19
CA GLU A 165 -1.85 12.85 -4.85
C GLU A 165 -1.17 12.73 -3.48
N LEU A 166 0.01 13.32 -3.32
CA LEU A 166 0.85 13.11 -2.13
C LEU A 166 1.14 14.44 -1.44
N ASP A 167 0.78 14.55 -0.17
CA ASP A 167 1.22 15.64 0.71
C ASP A 167 2.37 15.13 1.58
N ILE A 168 3.56 15.71 1.39
CA ILE A 168 4.80 15.20 1.99
C ILE A 168 5.35 16.21 3.01
N ALA A 169 5.57 15.79 4.25
CA ALA A 169 6.32 16.54 5.24
C ALA A 169 7.78 16.09 5.28
N LEU A 170 8.70 16.99 4.95
CA LEU A 170 10.11 16.82 5.25
C LEU A 170 10.39 17.40 6.65
N VAL A 171 10.79 16.53 7.58
CA VAL A 171 11.10 16.90 8.96
C VAL A 171 12.60 16.68 9.19
N ILE A 172 13.37 17.76 9.20
CA ILE A 172 14.83 17.72 9.11
C ILE A 172 15.47 18.22 10.41
N ASP A 173 16.39 17.42 10.96
CA ASP A 173 17.21 17.80 12.10
C ASP A 173 18.23 18.88 11.72
N ARG A 174 18.34 19.92 12.54
CA ARG A 174 19.36 20.98 12.49
C ARG A 174 20.04 21.17 13.85
N SER A 175 20.11 20.10 14.63
CA SER A 175 20.81 20.06 15.92
C SER A 175 22.32 20.29 15.75
N GLY A 176 23.01 20.56 16.86
CA GLY A 176 24.44 20.88 16.83
C GLY A 176 25.33 19.79 16.22
N SER A 177 24.94 18.51 16.32
CA SER A 177 25.67 17.39 15.71
C SER A 177 25.70 17.45 14.19
N MET A 178 24.69 18.06 13.56
CA MET A 178 24.62 18.18 12.11
C MET A 178 25.72 19.08 11.52
N ALA A 179 26.39 19.89 12.34
CA ALA A 179 27.54 20.70 11.90
C ALA A 179 28.82 19.88 11.70
N TYR A 180 28.92 18.69 12.33
CA TYR A 180 30.07 17.80 12.24
C TYR A 180 30.04 17.01 10.94
N SER A 181 31.17 16.46 10.52
CA SER A 181 31.19 15.55 9.38
C SER A 181 30.58 14.18 9.73
N ALA A 182 30.16 13.40 8.72
CA ALA A 182 29.61 12.05 8.96
C ALA A 182 30.64 11.08 9.56
N SER A 183 31.94 11.34 9.36
CA SER A 183 33.06 10.53 9.86
C SER A 183 33.59 10.96 11.24
N GLU A 184 33.04 12.03 11.80
CA GLU A 184 33.50 12.66 13.03
C GLU A 184 32.44 12.50 14.12
N GLN A 185 32.89 12.42 15.37
CA GLN A 185 32.00 12.33 16.53
C GLN A 185 31.65 13.72 17.04
N ALA A 186 30.36 13.98 17.29
CA ALA A 186 29.89 15.24 17.84
C ALA A 186 30.17 15.33 19.35
N ASP A 187 31.42 15.64 19.74
CA ASP A 187 31.88 15.68 21.14
C ASP A 187 31.78 17.07 21.81
N GLY A 188 31.41 18.09 21.05
CA GLY A 188 31.28 19.47 21.52
C GLY A 188 32.58 20.29 21.44
N SER A 189 33.66 19.73 20.90
CA SER A 189 34.91 20.48 20.63
C SER A 189 34.84 21.40 19.41
N GLY A 190 33.76 21.28 18.63
CA GLY A 190 33.57 21.98 17.36
C GLY A 190 33.94 21.09 16.18
N PRO A 191 33.37 21.31 14.98
CA PRO A 191 33.70 20.50 13.80
C PRO A 191 35.14 20.71 13.33
N ASP A 192 35.87 19.63 13.01
CA ASP A 192 37.25 19.66 12.49
C ASP A 192 37.42 20.53 11.22
N ALA A 193 36.36 20.66 10.43
CA ALA A 193 36.35 21.41 9.19
C ALA A 193 36.02 22.91 9.36
N ALA A 194 35.69 23.34 10.58
CA ALA A 194 35.38 24.72 10.90
C ALA A 194 36.65 25.57 11.07
N ASP A 195 36.54 26.87 10.82
CA ASP A 195 37.62 27.82 11.14
C ASP A 195 37.74 27.98 12.67
N ASP A 196 38.92 28.37 13.17
CA ASP A 196 39.22 28.49 14.61
C ASP A 196 38.28 29.45 15.38
N ASP A 197 37.66 30.40 14.66
CA ASP A 197 36.73 31.41 15.20
C ASP A 197 35.26 31.13 14.87
N TRP A 198 34.95 29.95 14.32
CA TRP A 198 33.57 29.57 13.99
C TRP A 198 32.71 29.39 15.24
N GLU A 199 31.52 30.00 15.22
CA GLU A 199 30.50 29.83 16.27
C GLU A 199 29.14 29.45 15.67
N PHE A 200 28.26 28.85 16.49
CA PHE A 200 26.87 28.65 16.09
C PHE A 200 26.20 29.99 15.74
N GLY A 201 25.58 30.05 14.57
CA GLY A 201 25.07 31.27 13.94
C GLY A 201 25.86 31.66 12.69
N ASP A 202 27.10 31.18 12.53
CA ASP A 202 27.88 31.29 11.31
C ASP A 202 27.41 30.30 10.23
N PRO A 203 27.89 30.44 8.97
CA PRO A 203 27.67 29.44 7.95
C PRO A 203 28.20 28.08 8.37
N VAL A 204 27.45 27.03 8.01
CA VAL A 204 27.79 25.66 8.37
C VAL A 204 29.16 25.25 7.78
N PRO A 205 29.99 24.50 8.53
CA PRO A 205 31.27 24.02 8.02
C PRO A 205 31.12 23.13 6.78
N PRO A 206 32.14 23.10 5.89
CA PRO A 206 32.13 22.25 4.72
C PRO A 206 32.15 20.77 5.12
N HIS A 207 31.57 19.91 4.27
CA HIS A 207 31.47 18.45 4.50
C HIS A 207 30.72 18.05 5.78
N SER A 208 29.88 18.95 6.29
CA SER A 208 29.00 18.70 7.44
C SER A 208 27.83 17.80 7.06
N ARG A 209 27.31 17.08 8.05
CA ARG A 209 26.14 16.21 7.91
C ARG A 209 24.91 17.00 7.43
N TRP A 210 24.79 18.26 7.84
CA TRP A 210 23.77 19.18 7.37
C TRP A 210 23.85 19.42 5.86
N LEU A 211 25.03 19.73 5.31
CA LEU A 211 25.17 19.95 3.86
C LEU A 211 24.90 18.68 3.05
N ASP A 212 25.31 17.52 3.57
CA ASP A 212 24.96 16.23 2.97
C ASP A 212 23.45 16.00 2.96
N THR A 213 22.77 16.39 4.04
CA THR A 213 21.31 16.34 4.16
C THR A 213 20.61 17.27 3.18
N VAL A 214 21.10 18.51 3.03
CA VAL A 214 20.58 19.47 2.05
C VAL A 214 20.72 18.90 0.63
N THR A 215 21.85 18.25 0.33
CA THR A 215 22.08 17.59 -0.97
C THR A 215 21.12 16.41 -1.20
N ALA A 216 20.85 15.61 -0.17
CA ALA A 216 19.91 14.51 -0.26
C ALA A 216 18.46 14.97 -0.43
N VAL A 217 18.07 16.05 0.26
CA VAL A 217 16.77 16.69 0.06
C VAL A 217 16.67 17.30 -1.35
N ASP A 218 17.72 17.92 -1.88
CA ASP A 218 17.73 18.40 -3.27
C ASP A 218 17.55 17.26 -4.27
N THR A 219 18.22 16.13 -4.04
CA THR A 219 18.05 14.90 -4.86
C THR A 219 16.60 14.42 -4.81
N PHE A 220 16.00 14.36 -3.61
CA PHE A 220 14.59 14.02 -3.44
C PHE A 220 13.66 14.96 -4.23
N LEU A 221 13.84 16.27 -4.08
CA LEU A 221 13.04 17.26 -4.79
C LEU A 221 13.23 17.18 -6.30
N GLY A 222 14.45 16.91 -6.78
CA GLY A 222 14.73 16.69 -8.20
C GLY A 222 14.03 15.45 -8.78
N VAL A 223 13.86 14.38 -7.99
CA VAL A 223 13.03 13.24 -8.38
C VAL A 223 11.55 13.65 -8.45
N MET A 224 11.07 14.47 -7.52
CA MET A 224 9.68 14.98 -7.53
C MET A 224 9.41 15.90 -8.72
N GLU A 225 10.38 16.72 -9.15
CA GLU A 225 10.22 17.58 -10.34
C GLU A 225 10.09 16.78 -11.65
N GLN A 226 10.71 15.61 -11.69
CA GLN A 226 10.60 14.68 -12.82
C GLN A 226 9.37 13.77 -12.70
N SER A 227 8.81 13.67 -11.50
CA SER A 227 7.61 12.92 -11.22
C SER A 227 6.43 13.52 -11.96
N HIS A 228 5.59 12.66 -12.55
CA HIS A 228 4.33 13.11 -13.13
C HIS A 228 3.22 13.26 -12.08
N HIS A 229 3.52 12.97 -10.81
CA HIS A 229 2.57 13.05 -9.72
C HIS A 229 2.31 14.50 -9.34
N ASP A 230 1.24 14.70 -8.57
CA ASP A 230 0.89 16.01 -8.04
C ASP A 230 1.27 16.01 -6.56
N GLU A 231 2.56 16.22 -6.27
CA GLU A 231 3.10 16.27 -4.92
C GLU A 231 3.20 17.70 -4.39
N MET A 232 2.70 17.91 -3.17
CA MET A 232 3.00 19.10 -2.39
C MET A 232 3.97 18.71 -1.27
N VAL A 233 4.96 19.55 -1.02
CA VAL A 233 5.96 19.32 0.02
C VAL A 233 5.93 20.46 1.03
N THR A 234 6.02 20.15 2.31
CA THR A 234 6.22 21.10 3.41
C THR A 234 7.56 20.80 4.08
N LEU A 235 8.25 21.85 4.52
CA LEU A 235 9.52 21.74 5.25
C LEU A 235 9.31 22.15 6.71
N THR A 236 9.71 21.26 7.61
CA THR A 236 9.82 21.51 9.04
C THR A 236 11.23 21.20 9.49
N THR A 237 11.98 22.19 9.96
CA THR A 237 13.27 21.94 10.61
C THR A 237 13.12 21.90 12.13
N TYR A 238 14.00 21.16 12.82
CA TYR A 238 13.97 21.12 14.28
C TYR A 238 15.37 21.05 14.90
N ALA A 239 15.52 21.71 16.05
CA ALA A 239 16.64 21.51 16.97
C ALA A 239 16.06 21.36 18.38
N SER A 240 16.36 22.26 19.31
CA SER A 240 15.68 22.34 20.62
C SER A 240 14.18 22.61 20.49
N LYS A 241 13.77 23.23 19.38
CA LYS A 241 12.37 23.48 19.00
C LYS A 241 12.20 23.19 17.51
N ALA A 242 10.99 22.82 17.11
CA ALA A 242 10.65 22.65 15.69
C ALA A 242 10.03 23.93 15.10
N THR A 243 10.20 24.16 13.81
CA THR A 243 9.61 25.27 13.05
C THR A 243 9.14 24.79 11.69
N VAL A 244 7.92 25.16 11.29
CA VAL A 244 7.46 24.95 9.91
C VAL A 244 8.02 26.10 9.10
N ASP A 245 9.06 25.82 8.30
CA ASP A 245 9.75 26.82 7.50
C ASP A 245 8.95 27.16 6.24
N ILE A 246 8.40 26.13 5.61
CA ILE A 246 7.62 26.24 4.38
C ILE A 246 6.35 25.40 4.54
N ASP A 247 5.20 26.04 4.44
CA ASP A 247 3.89 25.37 4.33
C ASP A 247 3.81 24.53 3.03
N LEU A 248 2.84 23.61 2.92
CA LEU A 248 2.64 22.78 1.72
C LEU A 248 2.66 23.62 0.43
N THR A 249 3.56 23.26 -0.48
CA THR A 249 3.81 23.99 -1.74
C THR A 249 4.23 23.07 -2.88
N HIS A 250 4.03 23.53 -4.11
CA HIS A 250 4.65 22.97 -5.32
C HIS A 250 5.94 23.69 -5.71
N ASP A 251 6.25 24.81 -5.06
CA ASP A 251 7.48 25.57 -5.30
C ASP A 251 8.63 25.00 -4.48
N TYR A 252 9.28 23.97 -5.02
CA TYR A 252 10.43 23.33 -4.37
C TYR A 252 11.65 24.26 -4.27
N ASN A 253 11.72 25.35 -5.05
CA ASN A 253 12.78 26.34 -4.89
C ASN A 253 12.66 27.12 -3.58
N SER A 254 11.44 27.29 -3.05
CA SER A 254 11.25 27.89 -1.72
C SER A 254 11.80 27.00 -0.61
N ILE A 255 11.74 25.67 -0.79
CA ILE A 255 12.29 24.68 0.16
C ILE A 255 13.82 24.73 0.11
N ARG A 256 14.41 24.72 -1.09
CA ARG A 256 15.85 24.91 -1.29
C ARG A 256 16.33 26.21 -0.65
N SER A 257 15.63 27.31 -0.90
CA SER A 257 15.98 28.63 -0.33
C SER A 257 15.91 28.65 1.21
N ALA A 258 14.94 27.94 1.80
CA ALA A 258 14.83 27.82 3.25
C ALA A 258 15.98 26.99 3.84
N LEU A 259 16.37 25.90 3.20
CA LEU A 259 17.54 25.11 3.59
C LEU A 259 18.84 25.91 3.45
N ASP A 260 19.01 26.63 2.35
CA ASP A 260 20.16 27.53 2.14
C ASP A 260 20.24 28.61 3.22
N HIS A 261 19.10 29.16 3.64
CA HIS A 261 19.07 30.13 4.74
C HIS A 261 19.64 29.53 6.04
N HIS A 262 19.21 28.31 6.41
CA HIS A 262 19.73 27.58 7.56
C HIS A 262 21.21 27.17 7.40
N SER A 263 21.66 26.86 6.18
CA SER A 263 23.08 26.60 5.90
C SER A 263 23.96 27.83 6.12
N ASN A 264 23.43 29.04 5.88
CA ASN A 264 24.18 30.29 6.07
C ASN A 264 24.10 30.84 7.51
N HIS A 265 23.16 30.37 8.33
CA HIS A 265 22.96 30.79 9.72
C HIS A 265 22.65 29.56 10.58
N PHE A 266 23.70 28.80 10.93
CA PHE A 266 23.52 27.50 11.56
C PHE A 266 23.52 27.61 13.10
N ASP A 267 22.34 27.79 13.70
CA ASP A 267 22.20 27.98 15.15
C ASP A 267 22.48 26.72 16.00
N GLY A 268 22.36 25.53 15.41
CA GLY A 268 22.43 24.26 16.13
C GLY A 268 21.40 24.13 17.26
N GLY A 269 21.77 23.40 18.32
CA GLY A 269 20.96 23.18 19.51
C GLY A 269 20.82 21.71 19.88
N GLY A 270 19.83 21.40 20.73
CA GLY A 270 19.46 20.02 21.04
C GLY A 270 18.69 19.35 19.91
N THR A 271 18.16 18.16 20.20
CA THR A 271 17.44 17.31 19.24
C THR A 271 16.07 16.98 19.81
N ASN A 272 15.01 17.61 19.29
CA ASN A 272 13.62 17.42 19.72
C ASN A 272 12.79 16.79 18.60
N THR A 273 13.05 15.52 18.33
CA THR A 273 12.42 14.76 17.25
C THR A 273 10.89 14.69 17.42
N GLY A 274 10.38 14.58 18.65
CA GLY A 274 8.94 14.53 18.90
C GLY A 274 8.19 15.82 18.54
N GLU A 275 8.77 17.00 18.82
CA GLU A 275 8.18 18.27 18.37
C GLU A 275 8.26 18.40 16.85
N GLY A 276 9.35 17.91 16.23
CA GLY A 276 9.50 17.83 14.77
C GLY A 276 8.36 17.03 14.13
N ILE A 277 8.13 15.80 14.60
CA ILE A 277 7.04 14.91 14.15
C ILE A 277 5.67 15.58 14.34
N THR A 278 5.45 16.19 15.50
CA THR A 278 4.18 16.85 15.81
C THR A 278 3.90 18.02 14.85
N LYS A 279 4.89 18.87 14.59
CA LYS A 279 4.73 20.01 13.66
C LYS A 279 4.65 19.58 12.21
N GLY A 280 5.47 18.61 11.79
CA GLY A 280 5.42 18.03 10.44
C GLY A 280 4.05 17.43 10.15
N SER A 281 3.52 16.62 11.07
CA SER A 281 2.16 16.05 10.97
C SER A 281 1.09 17.14 10.90
N ALA A 282 1.18 18.19 11.73
CA ALA A 282 0.23 19.30 11.69
C ALA A 282 0.31 20.10 10.37
N ALA A 283 1.51 20.24 9.79
CA ALA A 283 1.74 20.99 8.54
C ALA A 283 1.04 20.32 7.35
N VAL A 284 1.15 18.99 7.20
CA VAL A 284 0.47 18.22 6.14
C VAL A 284 -1.03 18.06 6.37
N GLN A 285 -1.55 18.48 7.53
CA GLN A 285 -2.96 18.43 7.89
C GLN A 285 -3.60 19.82 8.00
N LYS A 286 -2.87 20.88 7.64
CA LYS A 286 -3.33 22.26 7.77
C LYS A 286 -4.56 22.50 6.88
N LYS A 287 -5.73 22.70 7.49
CA LYS A 287 -7.06 22.74 6.83
C LYS A 287 -7.18 23.53 5.53
N ASN A 288 -6.44 24.63 5.37
CA ASN A 288 -6.54 25.50 4.19
C ASN A 288 -5.57 25.13 3.07
N LEU A 289 -4.64 24.20 3.32
CA LEU A 289 -3.55 23.83 2.40
C LEU A 289 -3.53 22.32 2.12
N ALA A 290 -3.81 21.51 3.13
CA ALA A 290 -3.86 20.05 3.02
C ALA A 290 -4.97 19.61 2.08
N ARG A 291 -4.67 18.64 1.23
CA ARG A 291 -5.62 18.03 0.30
C ARG A 291 -6.30 16.84 0.99
N PRO A 292 -7.63 16.87 1.25
CA PRO A 292 -8.31 15.80 1.99
C PRO A 292 -8.26 14.42 1.33
N TRP A 293 -8.00 14.36 0.03
CA TRP A 293 -7.90 13.10 -0.73
C TRP A 293 -6.45 12.66 -0.97
N ALA A 294 -5.46 13.49 -0.64
CA ALA A 294 -4.05 13.14 -0.78
C ALA A 294 -3.61 12.19 0.33
N ALA A 295 -2.74 11.24 -0.03
CA ALA A 295 -2.05 10.44 0.97
C ALA A 295 -0.99 11.32 1.65
N LYS A 296 -0.95 11.26 2.98
CA LYS A 296 -0.02 12.06 3.78
C LYS A 296 1.17 11.21 4.18
N VAL A 297 2.35 11.69 3.84
CA VAL A 297 3.62 11.01 4.13
C VAL A 297 4.52 12.00 4.85
N MET A 298 5.24 11.54 5.85
CA MET A 298 6.23 12.31 6.58
C MET A 298 7.56 11.57 6.55
N VAL A 299 8.63 12.27 6.21
CA VAL A 299 10.01 11.78 6.24
C VAL A 299 10.73 12.52 7.33
N VAL A 300 11.10 11.81 8.39
CA VAL A 300 11.77 12.36 9.57
C VAL A 300 13.22 11.94 9.54
N MET A 301 14.13 12.90 9.56
CA MET A 301 15.56 12.66 9.53
C MET A 301 16.23 13.14 10.81
N SER A 302 17.14 12.33 11.37
CA SER A 302 17.94 12.62 12.57
C SER A 302 19.34 12.04 12.45
N ASP A 303 20.38 12.77 12.88
CA ASP A 303 21.76 12.26 12.92
C ASP A 303 22.24 11.80 14.30
N GLY A 304 21.42 12.05 15.34
CA GLY A 304 21.76 11.75 16.72
C GLY A 304 20.57 11.30 17.56
N LEU A 305 20.80 11.26 18.88
CA LEU A 305 19.83 10.90 19.91
C LEU A 305 18.83 12.04 20.14
N SER A 306 17.56 11.71 20.34
CA SER A 306 16.60 12.69 20.85
C SER A 306 16.99 13.09 22.28
N THR A 307 17.47 14.32 22.46
CA THR A 307 18.04 14.79 23.73
C THR A 307 17.06 15.60 24.56
N THR A 308 15.97 16.10 23.95
CA THR A 308 15.01 17.00 24.62
C THR A 308 13.58 16.79 24.12
N GLY A 309 12.62 17.36 24.85
CA GLY A 309 11.25 17.51 24.37
C GLY A 309 10.38 16.26 24.50
N THR A 310 9.47 16.10 23.54
CA THR A 310 8.45 15.05 23.57
C THR A 310 9.01 13.72 23.06
N GLU A 311 8.58 12.62 23.67
CA GLU A 311 9.00 11.29 23.27
C GLU A 311 8.54 10.97 21.83
N PRO A 312 9.45 10.62 20.91
CA PRO A 312 9.15 10.55 19.48
C PRO A 312 8.23 9.39 19.07
N VAL A 313 8.31 8.22 19.72
CA VAL A 313 7.49 7.03 19.38
C VAL A 313 6.00 7.33 19.59
N SER A 314 5.64 8.01 20.67
CA SER A 314 4.28 8.42 20.98
C SER A 314 3.73 9.40 19.96
N THR A 315 4.55 10.35 19.50
CA THR A 315 4.15 11.31 18.46
C THR A 315 3.99 10.68 17.10
N ALA A 316 4.83 9.69 16.74
CA ALA A 316 4.67 8.94 15.50
C ALA A 316 3.40 8.08 15.50
N ARG A 317 3.04 7.50 16.64
CA ARG A 317 1.75 6.79 16.79
C ARG A 317 0.56 7.71 16.56
N MET A 318 0.58 8.92 17.13
CA MET A 318 -0.48 9.91 16.88
C MET A 318 -0.54 10.31 15.40
N ALA A 319 0.61 10.49 14.75
CA ALA A 319 0.66 10.77 13.31
C ALA A 319 0.02 9.62 12.49
N ALA A 320 0.29 8.36 12.84
CA ALA A 320 -0.35 7.22 12.19
C ALA A 320 -1.87 7.14 12.43
N GLU A 321 -2.34 7.47 13.65
CA GLU A 321 -3.78 7.60 13.95
C GLU A 321 -4.47 8.67 13.10
N ASP A 322 -3.73 9.74 12.77
CA ASP A 322 -4.14 10.80 11.85
C ASP A 322 -3.93 10.47 10.36
N HIS A 323 -3.60 9.20 10.05
CA HIS A 323 -3.35 8.70 8.69
C HIS A 323 -2.16 9.38 7.99
N VAL A 324 -1.15 9.81 8.75
CA VAL A 324 0.15 10.29 8.26
C VAL A 324 1.17 9.17 8.42
N MET A 325 1.65 8.63 7.31
CA MET A 325 2.66 7.57 7.32
C MET A 325 4.06 8.16 7.60
N VAL A 326 4.79 7.61 8.58
CA VAL A 326 6.09 8.16 9.00
C VAL A 326 7.23 7.26 8.56
N TYR A 327 8.03 7.75 7.63
CA TYR A 327 9.34 7.20 7.30
C TYR A 327 10.41 7.88 8.16
N THR A 328 11.39 7.12 8.61
CA THR A 328 12.53 7.64 9.37
C THR A 328 13.83 7.39 8.65
N VAL A 329 14.74 8.36 8.69
CA VAL A 329 16.07 8.29 8.11
C VAL A 329 17.08 8.64 9.20
N THR A 330 17.99 7.72 9.50
CA THR A 330 19.12 7.98 10.40
C THR A 330 20.40 8.16 9.62
N PHE A 331 21.19 9.18 9.99
CA PHE A 331 22.43 9.51 9.30
C PHE A 331 23.61 9.62 10.26
N SER A 332 24.77 9.09 9.86
CA SER A 332 25.97 8.89 10.70
C SER A 332 25.90 7.68 11.63
N ASP A 333 27.07 7.20 12.03
CA ASP A 333 27.22 6.04 12.93
C ASP A 333 26.80 6.34 14.39
N GLU A 334 26.57 7.61 14.73
CA GLU A 334 26.11 8.04 16.07
C GLU A 334 24.59 8.11 16.20
N ALA A 335 23.87 7.94 15.09
CA ALA A 335 22.43 8.06 15.08
C ALA A 335 21.75 6.94 15.88
N ASP A 336 20.66 7.28 16.58
CA ASP A 336 19.86 6.31 17.32
C ASP A 336 18.95 5.51 16.38
N THR A 337 19.54 4.51 15.73
CA THR A 337 18.83 3.64 14.79
C THR A 337 17.72 2.85 15.47
N ALA A 338 17.90 2.47 16.73
CA ALA A 338 16.91 1.67 17.46
C ALA A 338 15.64 2.47 17.72
N THR A 339 15.77 3.67 18.31
CA THR A 339 14.62 4.54 18.55
C THR A 339 13.95 4.95 17.24
N MET A 340 14.72 5.32 16.21
CA MET A 340 14.15 5.72 14.92
C MET A 340 13.47 4.58 14.16
N GLN A 341 13.89 3.33 14.39
CA GLN A 341 13.16 2.16 13.91
C GLN A 341 11.82 2.02 14.63
N GLU A 342 11.78 2.15 15.96
CA GLU A 342 10.52 2.12 16.74
C GLU A 342 9.57 3.24 16.32
N VAL A 343 10.09 4.43 16.01
CA VAL A 343 9.32 5.57 15.49
C VAL A 343 8.68 5.23 14.12
N ALA A 344 9.43 4.64 13.19
CA ALA A 344 8.87 4.23 11.90
C ALA A 344 7.81 3.14 12.05
N GLU A 345 8.05 2.15 12.92
CA GLU A 345 7.08 1.07 13.19
C GLU A 345 5.80 1.62 13.81
N ALA A 346 5.91 2.54 14.78
CA ALA A 346 4.76 3.22 15.38
C ALA A 346 4.02 4.13 14.38
N GLY A 347 4.74 4.71 13.43
CA GLY A 347 4.23 5.57 12.35
C GLY A 347 3.74 4.84 11.10
N ALA A 348 3.66 3.50 11.13
CA ALA A 348 3.25 2.65 10.01
C ALA A 348 4.08 2.83 8.72
N GLY A 349 5.34 3.24 8.85
CA GLY A 349 6.27 3.43 7.74
C GLY A 349 7.49 2.52 7.83
N LYS A 350 8.60 2.98 7.28
CA LYS A 350 9.86 2.22 7.20
C LYS A 350 11.04 3.10 7.63
N HIS A 351 11.98 2.48 8.34
CA HIS A 351 13.25 3.08 8.70
C HIS A 351 14.32 2.81 7.64
N TYR A 352 15.17 3.81 7.43
CA TYR A 352 16.36 3.76 6.60
C TYR A 352 17.55 4.32 7.37
N HIS A 353 18.73 3.81 7.08
CA HIS A 353 19.98 4.29 7.66
C HIS A 353 21.02 4.51 6.56
N ALA A 354 21.77 5.60 6.70
CA ALA A 354 22.92 5.92 5.88
C ALA A 354 24.12 6.24 6.78
N SER A 355 25.28 5.65 6.48
CA SER A 355 26.55 6.02 7.16
C SER A 355 27.32 7.11 6.42
N ASP A 356 27.02 7.32 5.13
CA ASP A 356 27.71 8.29 4.28
C ASP A 356 26.75 9.04 3.35
N SER A 357 27.23 10.13 2.73
CA SER A 357 26.42 11.00 1.89
C SER A 357 25.89 10.33 0.63
N ALA A 358 26.63 9.35 0.07
CA ALA A 358 26.18 8.61 -1.12
C ALA A 358 25.01 7.69 -0.77
N GLN A 359 25.08 6.99 0.37
CA GLN A 359 23.98 6.20 0.89
C GLN A 359 22.78 7.07 1.24
N LEU A 360 23.00 8.25 1.82
CA LEU A 360 21.92 9.18 2.17
C LEU A 360 21.16 9.63 0.91
N ASN A 361 21.88 10.01 -0.14
CA ASN A 361 21.27 10.37 -1.43
C ASN A 361 20.45 9.20 -2.01
N GLN A 362 20.98 7.97 -1.96
CA GLN A 362 20.26 6.79 -2.44
C GLN A 362 18.99 6.53 -1.63
N VAL A 363 19.03 6.69 -0.30
CA VAL A 363 17.87 6.52 0.57
C VAL A 363 16.76 7.51 0.22
N PHE A 364 17.09 8.78 0.04
CA PHE A 364 16.11 9.80 -0.34
C PHE A 364 15.55 9.56 -1.75
N GLU A 365 16.37 9.11 -2.70
CA GLU A 365 15.91 8.69 -4.04
C GLU A 365 14.95 7.47 -3.98
N ASP A 366 15.28 6.48 -3.14
CA ASP A 366 14.45 5.28 -2.93
C ASP A 366 13.11 5.62 -2.27
N ILE A 367 13.10 6.53 -1.28
CA ILE A 367 11.88 7.03 -0.66
C ILE A 367 11.02 7.75 -1.70
N ALA A 368 11.62 8.66 -2.49
CA ALA A 368 10.92 9.41 -3.52
C ALA A 368 10.22 8.48 -4.53
N ARG A 369 10.93 7.44 -5.00
CA ARG A 369 10.38 6.45 -5.93
C ARG A 369 9.40 5.49 -5.25
N GLY A 370 9.55 5.23 -3.95
CA GLY A 370 8.80 4.23 -3.20
C GLY A 370 7.41 4.67 -2.73
N LEU A 371 7.01 5.92 -2.95
CA LEU A 371 5.75 6.46 -2.43
C LEU A 371 4.50 5.68 -2.94
N PRO A 372 3.47 5.55 -2.09
CA PRO A 372 2.35 4.62 -2.31
C PRO A 372 1.42 4.97 -3.49
N THR A 373 0.81 3.93 -4.08
CA THR A 373 -0.25 4.02 -5.11
C THR A 373 -1.55 3.36 -4.63
N LEU A 374 -2.72 3.93 -4.89
CA LEU A 374 -4.03 3.42 -4.42
C LEU A 374 -4.73 2.58 -5.50
N ILE A 375 -5.39 1.51 -5.06
CA ILE A 375 -6.37 0.76 -5.86
C ILE A 375 -7.76 1.22 -5.43
N THR A 376 -8.61 1.53 -6.40
CA THR A 376 -9.97 2.02 -6.20
C THR A 376 -10.94 1.08 -6.91
N PHE A 377 -12.03 0.70 -6.25
CA PHE A 377 -13.01 -0.25 -6.79
C PHE A 377 -14.25 0.43 -7.35
#